data_AF-I3UGY0-F1
#
_entry.id   AF-I3UGY0-F1
#
_cell.length_a   1.000
_cell.length_b   1.000
_cell.length_c   1.000
_cell.angle_alpha   90.00
_cell.angle_beta   90.00
_cell.angle_gamma   90.00
#
_symmetry.space_group_name_H-M   'P 1'
#
loop_
_entity.id
_entity.type
_entity.pdbx_description
1 polymer ?
#
loop_
_entity_poly.entity_id
_entity_poly.type
_entity_poly.pdbx_seq_one_letter_code
_entity_poly.pdbx_strand_id
1 'polypeptide(L)'
;MWRNIEEACSNLSDHEINELVAGIPEQRSITFQGFDAGEEPEFLFIALFMIEKLELFREFDYRDINSRTPTIDDYRAMHKAFDTISSQRKRSHLTLKEVTGILNA
;
A
#
# COMPACT_ATOMS: atom_id res chain seq x y z
N MET A 1 -5.58 -4.14 -1.63
CA MET A 1 -4.31 -3.71 -2.27
C MET A 1 -3.12 -3.76 -1.31
N TRP A 2 -3.00 -2.87 -0.32
CA TRP A 2 -1.79 -2.72 0.51
C TRP A 2 -1.28 -4.01 1.17
N ARG A 3 -2.15 -4.85 1.75
CA ARG A 3 -1.77 -6.20 2.24
C ARG A 3 -0.99 -7.02 1.21
N ASN A 4 -1.44 -7.03 -0.05
CA ASN A 4 -0.78 -7.82 -1.10
C ASN A 4 0.56 -7.21 -1.52
N ILE A 5 0.69 -5.88 -1.45
CA ILE A 5 1.95 -5.19 -1.72
C ILE A 5 2.96 -5.54 -0.64
N GLU A 6 2.62 -5.35 0.64
CA GLU A 6 3.54 -5.64 1.74
C GLU A 6 3.89 -7.13 1.84
N GLU A 7 2.92 -8.02 1.60
CA GLU A 7 3.17 -9.47 1.52
C GLU A 7 4.13 -9.81 0.37
N ALA A 8 3.96 -9.22 -0.82
CA ALA A 8 4.89 -9.43 -1.93
C ALA A 8 6.28 -8.90 -1.58
N CYS A 9 6.38 -7.70 -1.02
CA CYS A 9 7.66 -7.11 -0.57
C CYS A 9 8.36 -8.00 0.48
N SER A 10 7.64 -8.63 1.40
CA SER A 10 8.23 -9.52 2.40
C SER A 10 8.89 -10.78 1.82
N ASN A 11 8.55 -11.13 0.58
CA ASN A 11 9.12 -12.28 -0.15
C ASN A 11 10.23 -11.88 -1.14
N LEU A 12 10.52 -10.58 -1.30
CA LEU A 12 11.60 -10.09 -2.15
C LEU A 12 12.94 -10.18 -1.45
N SER A 13 14.00 -10.42 -2.23
CA SER A 13 15.38 -10.29 -1.75
C SER A 13 15.77 -8.82 -1.54
N ASP A 14 16.83 -8.57 -0.77
CA ASP A 14 17.36 -7.22 -0.57
C ASP A 14 17.71 -6.51 -1.89
N HIS A 15 18.20 -7.27 -2.88
CA HIS A 15 18.47 -6.74 -4.21
C HIS A 15 17.19 -6.26 -4.89
N GLU A 16 16.12 -7.06 -4.85
CA GLU A 16 14.82 -6.71 -5.45
C GLU A 16 14.13 -5.56 -4.70
N ILE A 17 14.29 -5.45 -3.38
CA ILE A 17 13.82 -4.30 -2.61
C ILE A 17 14.54 -3.02 -3.02
N ASN A 18 15.86 -3.07 -3.18
CA ASN A 18 16.63 -1.92 -3.66
C ASN A 18 16.24 -1.52 -5.08
N GLU A 19 16.01 -2.50 -5.97
CA GLU A 19 15.48 -2.27 -7.31
C GLU A 19 14.10 -1.63 -7.27
N LEU A 20 13.21 -2.11 -6.41
CA LEU A 20 11.87 -1.56 -6.22
C LEU A 20 11.92 -0.09 -5.77
N VAL A 21 12.68 0.20 -4.71
CA VAL A 21 12.78 1.55 -4.13
C VAL A 21 13.41 2.53 -5.11
N ALA A 22 14.42 2.10 -5.88
CA ALA A 22 15.01 2.93 -6.92
C ALA A 22 14.05 3.19 -8.11
N GLY A 23 13.04 2.35 -8.28
CA GLY A 23 12.09 2.38 -9.40
C GLY A 23 10.76 3.05 -9.12
N ILE A 24 10.53 3.62 -7.93
CA ILE A 24 9.28 4.31 -7.54
C ILE A 24 9.56 5.78 -7.18
N PRO A 25 8.54 6.67 -7.16
CA PRO A 25 8.74 8.06 -6.76
C PRO A 25 9.31 8.19 -5.34
N GLU A 26 10.20 9.16 -5.09
CA GLU A 26 10.87 9.31 -3.79
C GLU A 26 9.90 9.46 -2.61
N GLN A 27 8.73 10.04 -2.83
CA GLN A 27 7.70 10.24 -1.80
C GLN A 27 6.84 8.98 -1.56
N ARG A 28 6.98 7.94 -2.39
CA ARG A 28 6.15 6.73 -2.35
C ARG A 28 6.79 5.70 -1.41
N SER A 29 6.04 5.30 -0.38
CA SER A 29 6.44 4.21 0.51
C SER A 29 6.08 2.83 -0.07
N ILE A 30 6.89 1.82 0.26
CA ILE A 30 6.57 0.40 0.00
C ILE A 30 5.66 -0.19 1.10
N THR A 31 5.31 0.59 2.11
CA THR A 31 4.41 0.22 3.21
C THR A 31 3.24 1.21 3.35
N PHE A 32 2.09 0.73 3.79
CA PHE A 32 0.90 1.53 4.05
C PHE A 32 1.17 2.61 5.11
N GLN A 33 1.09 3.87 4.70
CA GLN A 33 1.28 5.03 5.59
C GLN A 33 -0.04 5.56 6.16
N GLY A 34 -1.18 5.00 5.74
CA GLY A 34 -2.50 5.49 6.10
C GLY A 34 -2.88 6.77 5.39
N PHE A 35 -3.51 7.68 6.13
CA PHE A 35 -4.16 8.88 5.58
C PHE A 35 -3.78 10.11 6.38
N ASP A 36 -3.86 11.28 5.76
CA ASP A 36 -3.46 12.52 6.44
C ASP A 36 -4.51 12.95 7.47
N ALA A 37 -4.07 13.20 8.71
CA ALA A 37 -4.99 13.61 9.77
C ALA A 37 -5.57 15.03 9.58
N GLY A 38 -4.94 15.89 8.76
CA GLY A 38 -5.38 17.26 8.51
C GLY A 38 -6.39 17.35 7.37
N GLU A 39 -6.08 16.73 6.24
CA GLU A 39 -6.84 16.81 4.99
C GLU A 39 -7.75 15.59 4.76
N GLU A 40 -7.42 14.43 5.34
CA GLU A 40 -8.13 13.17 5.14
C GLU A 40 -8.64 12.52 6.47
N PRO A 41 -9.11 13.30 7.47
CA PRO A 41 -9.38 12.78 8.81
C PRO A 41 -10.46 11.69 8.84
N GLU A 42 -11.44 11.76 7.95
CA GLU A 42 -12.49 10.75 7.84
C GLU A 42 -11.92 9.39 7.42
N PHE A 43 -11.00 9.37 6.45
CA PHE A 43 -10.36 8.14 5.98
C PHE A 43 -9.42 7.55 7.02
N LEU A 44 -8.66 8.41 7.71
CA LEU A 44 -7.84 8.01 8.85
C LEU A 44 -8.70 7.36 9.95
N PHE A 45 -9.81 7.99 10.34
CA PHE A 45 -10.70 7.46 11.36
C PHE A 45 -11.35 6.13 10.96
N ILE A 46 -11.79 6.00 9.70
CA ILE A 46 -12.33 4.74 9.18
C ILE A 46 -11.25 3.65 9.24
N ALA A 47 -10.03 3.94 8.81
CA ALA A 47 -8.93 2.97 8.86
C ALA A 47 -8.64 2.52 10.30
N LEU A 48 -8.53 3.44 11.25
CA LEU A 48 -8.35 3.13 12.67
C LEU A 48 -9.53 2.32 13.23
N PHE A 49 -10.76 2.67 12.88
CA PHE A 49 -11.94 1.92 13.31
C PHE A 49 -11.91 0.47 12.78
N MET A 50 -11.57 0.29 11.51
CA MET A 50 -11.44 -1.04 10.92
C MET A 50 -10.35 -1.88 11.58
N ILE A 51 -9.20 -1.25 11.89
CA ILE A 51 -8.05 -1.92 12.51
C ILE A 51 -8.32 -2.24 13.98
N GLU A 52 -8.68 -1.24 14.78
CA GLU A 52 -8.72 -1.34 16.23
C GLU A 52 -10.05 -1.86 16.78
N LYS A 53 -11.17 -1.56 16.11
CA LYS A 53 -12.53 -1.89 16.62
C LYS A 53 -13.13 -3.10 15.95
N LEU A 54 -12.94 -3.23 14.65
CA LEU A 54 -13.39 -4.40 13.90
C LEU A 54 -12.32 -5.50 13.84
N GLU A 55 -11.11 -5.21 14.32
CA GLU A 55 -9.99 -6.14 14.34
C GLU A 55 -9.67 -6.74 12.95
N LEU A 56 -9.95 -5.96 11.89
CA LEU A 56 -9.61 -6.27 10.51
C LEU A 56 -8.23 -5.71 10.19
N PHE A 57 -7.47 -6.35 9.30
CA PHE A 57 -6.13 -5.87 8.93
C PHE A 57 -5.18 -5.69 10.14
N ARG A 58 -5.21 -6.64 11.09
CA ARG A 58 -4.39 -6.60 12.32
C ARG A 58 -2.89 -6.51 12.05
N GLU A 59 -2.41 -6.88 10.87
CA GLU A 59 -1.04 -6.63 10.43
C GLU A 59 -0.66 -5.13 10.40
N PHE A 60 -1.66 -4.24 10.46
CA PHE A 60 -1.47 -2.79 10.56
C PHE A 60 -1.69 -2.22 11.97
N ASP A 61 -1.98 -3.07 12.95
CA ASP A 61 -2.20 -2.65 14.32
C ASP A 61 -0.93 -2.01 14.91
N TYR A 62 -1.12 -1.06 15.83
CA TYR A 62 -0.06 -0.28 16.48
C TYR A 62 0.88 0.53 15.56
N ARG A 63 0.60 0.64 14.25
CA ARG A 63 1.38 1.49 13.34
C ARG A 63 0.89 2.93 13.40
N ASP A 64 1.82 3.87 13.25
CA ASP A 64 1.46 5.24 12.94
C ASP A 64 0.99 5.31 11.48
N ILE A 65 -0.33 5.37 11.30
CA ILE A 65 -0.99 5.48 9.99
C ILE A 65 -1.46 6.91 9.69
N ASN A 66 -0.90 7.91 10.37
CA ASN A 66 -1.03 9.29 9.95
C ASN A 66 0.07 9.62 8.94
N SER A 67 -0.29 9.67 7.65
CA SER A 67 0.68 9.84 6.56
C SER A 67 1.37 11.21 6.56
N ARG A 68 0.78 12.22 7.22
CA ARG A 68 1.24 13.63 7.24
C ARG A 68 1.28 14.33 5.87
N THR A 69 0.76 13.66 4.83
CA THR A 69 0.60 14.16 3.47
C THR A 69 -0.62 13.48 2.83
N PRO A 70 -1.43 14.17 2.01
CA PRO A 70 -2.58 13.55 1.34
C PRO A 70 -2.20 12.31 0.52
N THR A 71 -3.04 11.29 0.54
CA THR A 71 -2.78 9.97 -0.06
C THR A 71 -3.91 9.45 -0.96
N ILE A 72 -5.11 10.00 -0.87
CA ILE A 72 -6.31 9.44 -1.52
C ILE A 72 -6.16 9.37 -3.03
N ASP A 73 -5.64 10.42 -3.67
CA ASP A 73 -5.51 10.46 -5.13
C ASP A 73 -4.50 9.41 -5.63
N ASP A 74 -3.36 9.32 -4.95
CA ASP A 74 -2.35 8.28 -5.19
C ASP A 74 -2.95 6.89 -4.97
N TYR A 75 -3.60 6.65 -3.83
CA TYR A 75 -4.19 5.35 -3.51
C TYR A 75 -5.29 4.95 -4.48
N ARG A 76 -6.05 5.90 -5.06
CA ARG A 76 -7.02 5.63 -6.13
C ARG A 76 -6.33 5.20 -7.42
N ALA A 77 -5.26 5.89 -7.83
CA ALA A 77 -4.49 5.52 -9.02
C ALA A 77 -3.87 4.12 -8.86
N MET A 78 -3.23 3.88 -7.71
CA MET A 78 -2.68 2.59 -7.32
C MET A 78 -3.74 1.49 -7.30
N HIS A 79 -4.92 1.76 -6.72
CA HIS A 79 -6.00 0.77 -6.64
C HIS A 79 -6.49 0.36 -8.03
N LYS A 80 -6.60 1.32 -8.96
CA LYS A 80 -6.98 1.04 -10.35
C LYS A 80 -5.94 0.15 -11.06
N ALA A 81 -4.65 0.42 -10.85
CA ALA A 81 -3.58 -0.43 -11.37
C ALA A 81 -3.64 -1.84 -10.75
N PHE A 82 -3.83 -1.92 -9.44
CA PHE A 82 -3.98 -3.17 -8.70
C PHE A 82 -5.18 -4.00 -9.18
N ASP A 83 -6.35 -3.39 -9.39
CA ASP A 83 -7.54 -4.09 -9.88
C ASP A 83 -7.32 -4.66 -11.29
N THR A 84 -6.67 -3.88 -12.15
CA THR A 84 -6.32 -4.31 -13.51
C THR A 84 -5.42 -5.53 -13.48
N ILE A 85 -4.35 -5.49 -12.69
CA ILE A 85 -3.42 -6.63 -12.51
C ILE A 85 -4.14 -7.82 -11.86
N SER A 86 -4.95 -7.57 -10.84
CA SER A 86 -5.67 -8.60 -10.07
C SER A 86 -6.68 -9.38 -10.91
N SER A 87 -7.35 -8.71 -11.85
CA SER A 87 -8.30 -9.36 -12.75
C SER A 87 -7.64 -10.32 -13.77
N GLN A 88 -6.36 -10.13 -14.05
CA GLN A 88 -5.64 -10.86 -15.11
C GLN A 88 -4.77 -12.00 -14.56
N ARG A 89 -4.46 -11.99 -13.26
CA ARG A 89 -3.53 -12.94 -12.65
C ARG A 89 -4.20 -14.27 -12.28
N LYS A 90 -3.50 -15.36 -12.58
CA LYS A 90 -3.84 -16.72 -12.14
C LYS A 90 -3.18 -17.11 -10.80
N ARG A 91 -2.23 -16.29 -10.33
CA ARG A 91 -1.43 -16.54 -9.12
C ARG A 91 -1.91 -15.74 -7.92
N SER A 92 -1.58 -16.23 -6.73
CA SER A 92 -1.97 -15.65 -5.44
C SER A 92 -1.07 -14.51 -4.95
N HIS A 93 0.12 -14.30 -5.52
CA HIS A 93 1.07 -13.26 -5.08
C HIS A 93 1.47 -12.34 -6.23
N LEU A 94 1.74 -11.07 -5.90
CA LEU A 94 2.27 -10.08 -6.85
C LEU A 94 3.76 -10.36 -7.12
N THR A 95 4.22 -10.07 -8.34
CA THR A 95 5.67 -10.06 -8.66
C THR A 95 6.26 -8.67 -8.43
N LEU A 96 7.59 -8.57 -8.34
CA LEU A 96 8.32 -7.29 -8.30
C LEU A 96 7.77 -6.32 -9.36
N LYS A 97 7.71 -6.74 -10.63
CA LYS A 97 7.20 -5.91 -11.74
C LYS A 97 5.78 -5.38 -11.50
N GLU A 98 4.90 -6.19 -10.92
CA GLU A 98 3.52 -5.76 -10.63
C GLU A 98 3.47 -4.81 -9.44
N VAL A 99 4.24 -5.07 -8.38
CA VAL A 99 4.37 -4.15 -7.25
C VAL A 99 4.91 -2.79 -7.73
N THR A 100 5.98 -2.78 -8.51
CA THR A 100 6.53 -1.57 -9.12
C THR A 100 5.50 -0.84 -9.99
N GLY A 101 4.71 -1.59 -10.78
CA GLY A 101 3.67 -1.01 -11.62
C GLY A 101 2.53 -0.36 -10.82
N ILE A 102 2.17 -0.95 -9.68
CA ILE A 102 1.15 -0.37 -8.78
C ILE A 102 1.71 0.87 -8.07
N LEU A 103 2.93 0.79 -7.54
CA LEU A 103 3.55 1.90 -6.81
C LEU A 103 3.95 3.08 -7.73
N ASN A 104 4.01 2.90 -9.04
CA ASN A 104 4.22 3.98 -10.02
C ASN A 104 2.95 4.57 -10.64
N ALA A 105 1.78 4.03 -10.29
CA ALA A 105 0.50 4.61 -10.71
C ALA A 105 0.26 5.96 -10.02
#